data_AF-A0A2V6X3A1-F1
#
_entry.id   AF-A0A2V6X3A1-F1
#
_cell.length_a   1.000
_cell.length_b   1.000
_cell.length_c   1.000
_cell.angle_alpha   90.00
_cell.angle_beta   90.00
_cell.angle_gamma   90.00
#
_symmetry.space_group_name_H-M   'P 1'
#
loop_
_entity.id
_entity.type
_entity.pdbx_description
1 polymer ?
#
loop_
_entity_poly.entity_id
_entity_poly.type
_entity_poly.pdbx_seq_one_letter_code
_entity_poly.pdbx_strand_id
1 'polypeptide(L)'
;MRDDVALTREHVFARWLVERLGAWRATHTARIRADAAADARLARLVTNVCGTCNAGWMSALEDSFRRAVFARSRPEHMSEPTRRTLSRWFTKTAMLVADAADQELVPVDAWPELTDAMPGGIRVGLARLRRPRQPLDLEIEYEADGDRRAARLTAVALQVDDLVGLVTRRSSVTPATTLWPIRSHVLRWTTLPVVNRLSDLMIGL
;
A
#
# COMPACT_ATOMS: atom_id res chain seq x y z
N MET A 1 -19.16 -4.96 -27.14
CA MET A 1 -19.49 -3.54 -26.96
C MET A 1 -18.89 -3.15 -25.63
N ARG A 2 -17.76 -2.43 -25.63
CA ARG A 2 -17.14 -1.93 -24.39
C ARG A 2 -17.99 -0.75 -23.95
N ASP A 3 -18.75 -0.90 -22.88
CA ASP A 3 -19.40 0.24 -22.25
C ASP A 3 -18.30 1.26 -21.90
N ASP A 4 -18.50 2.52 -22.30
CA ASP A 4 -17.66 3.65 -21.88
C ASP A 4 -17.75 3.75 -20.35
N VAL A 5 -16.86 3.05 -19.66
CA VAL A 5 -16.79 3.13 -18.21
C VAL A 5 -16.28 4.52 -17.87
N ALA A 6 -17.17 5.37 -17.35
CA ALA A 6 -16.80 6.71 -16.91
C ALA A 6 -15.63 6.61 -15.92
N LEU A 7 -14.48 7.13 -16.34
CA LEU A 7 -13.30 7.23 -15.48
C LEU A 7 -13.53 8.32 -14.45
N THR A 8 -13.13 8.04 -13.23
CA THR A 8 -13.30 8.89 -12.06
C THR A 8 -11.96 9.24 -11.46
N ARG A 9 -11.96 10.29 -10.62
CA ARG A 9 -10.80 10.64 -9.81
C ARG A 9 -10.83 9.83 -8.53
N GLU A 10 -9.70 9.25 -8.17
CA GLU A 10 -9.56 8.50 -6.94
C GLU A 10 -8.35 8.96 -6.16
N HIS A 11 -8.46 9.05 -4.84
CA HIS A 11 -7.31 9.43 -4.02
C HIS A 11 -6.37 8.22 -3.81
N VAL A 12 -5.06 8.44 -3.95
CA VAL A 12 -4.04 7.42 -3.64
C VAL A 12 -4.19 6.96 -2.18
N PHE A 13 -4.16 7.91 -1.25
CA PHE A 13 -4.68 7.71 0.10
C PHE A 13 -6.04 8.38 0.21
N ALA A 14 -7.03 7.62 0.66
CA ALA A 14 -8.37 8.12 0.89
C ALA A 14 -8.37 9.44 1.66
N ARG A 15 -9.17 10.41 1.22
CA ARG A 15 -9.24 11.75 1.83
C ARG A 15 -9.52 11.68 3.33
N TRP A 16 -10.43 10.81 3.75
CA TRP A 16 -10.75 10.63 5.17
C TRP A 16 -9.55 10.18 6.01
N LEU A 17 -8.62 9.41 5.43
CA LEU A 17 -7.44 8.91 6.13
C LEU A 17 -6.44 10.04 6.37
N VAL A 18 -6.20 10.84 5.32
CA VAL A 18 -5.36 12.03 5.38
C VAL A 18 -5.91 13.03 6.40
N GLU A 19 -7.22 13.30 6.36
CA GLU A 19 -7.91 14.16 7.34
C GLU A 19 -7.80 13.61 8.76
N ARG A 20 -8.09 12.32 8.96
CA ARG A 20 -8.04 11.66 10.28
C ARG A 20 -6.66 11.73 10.91
N LEU A 21 -5.61 11.56 10.11
CA LEU A 21 -4.23 11.53 10.59
C LEU A 21 -3.55 12.90 10.55
N GLY A 22 -4.19 13.91 9.95
CA GLY A 22 -3.61 15.25 9.80
C GLY A 22 -2.34 15.28 8.94
N ALA A 23 -2.10 14.26 8.11
CA ALA A 23 -0.86 14.05 7.38
C ALA A 23 -1.08 14.24 5.87
N TRP A 24 -0.83 15.46 5.41
CA TRP A 24 -1.09 15.88 4.03
C TRP A 24 0.10 15.67 3.10
N ARG A 25 1.30 15.52 3.66
CA ARG A 25 2.54 15.40 2.90
C ARG A 25 3.41 14.24 3.35
N ALA A 26 3.97 13.50 2.39
CA ALA A 26 5.04 12.53 2.64
C ALA A 26 6.28 13.27 3.16
N THR A 27 7.03 12.66 4.07
CA THR A 27 8.29 13.25 4.60
C THR A 27 9.53 12.68 3.93
N HIS A 28 9.36 11.78 2.97
CA HIS A 28 10.47 11.17 2.26
C HIS A 28 11.21 12.18 1.36
N THR A 29 12.53 12.01 1.29
CA THR A 29 13.40 12.71 0.34
C THR A 29 13.42 11.91 -0.96
N ALA A 30 12.88 12.48 -2.05
CA ALA A 30 12.91 11.87 -3.38
C ALA A 30 14.29 11.28 -3.70
N ARG A 31 14.37 9.96 -3.96
CA ARG A 31 15.63 9.27 -4.26
C ARG A 31 15.96 9.32 -5.75
N ILE A 32 14.93 9.42 -6.59
CA ILE A 32 15.07 9.65 -8.03
C ILE A 32 14.16 10.80 -8.50
N ARG A 33 14.40 11.30 -9.72
CA ARG A 33 13.60 12.38 -10.32
C ARG A 33 12.12 11.99 -10.48
N ALA A 34 11.81 10.71 -10.68
CA ALA A 34 10.44 10.21 -10.69
C ALA A 34 9.73 10.42 -9.34
N ASP A 35 10.43 10.20 -8.21
CA ASP A 35 9.91 10.48 -6.87
C ASP A 35 9.64 11.99 -6.65
N ALA A 36 10.44 12.86 -7.28
CA ALA A 36 10.28 14.30 -7.17
C ALA A 36 9.06 14.82 -7.96
N ALA A 37 8.72 14.17 -9.08
CA ALA A 37 7.52 14.46 -9.87
C ALA A 37 6.25 13.87 -9.23
N ALA A 38 6.38 12.81 -8.43
CA ALA A 38 5.26 12.22 -7.69
C ALA A 38 4.60 13.17 -6.68
N ASP A 39 5.26 14.30 -6.37
CA ASP A 39 4.90 15.40 -5.47
C ASP A 39 4.48 14.95 -4.07
N ALA A 40 4.90 15.69 -3.05
CA ALA A 40 4.83 15.29 -1.66
C ALA A 40 3.39 15.06 -1.13
N ARG A 41 2.32 15.26 -1.90
CA ARG A 41 0.93 15.23 -1.43
C ARG A 41 0.37 13.81 -1.31
N LEU A 42 0.06 13.39 -0.09
CA LEU A 42 -0.56 12.09 0.18
C LEU A 42 -2.01 12.01 -0.32
N ALA A 43 -2.74 13.13 -0.37
CA ALA A 43 -4.09 13.23 -0.92
C ALA A 43 -4.12 13.42 -2.45
N ARG A 44 -3.16 12.87 -3.20
CA ARG A 44 -3.14 12.99 -4.66
C ARG A 44 -4.26 12.17 -5.31
N LEU A 45 -4.77 12.69 -6.43
CA LEU A 45 -5.76 12.01 -7.26
C LEU A 45 -5.09 11.29 -8.44
N VAL A 46 -5.55 10.09 -8.75
CA VAL A 46 -5.37 9.39 -10.04
C VAL A 46 -6.67 9.48 -10.83
N THR A 47 -6.61 9.53 -12.17
CA THR A 47 -7.79 9.77 -13.02
C THR A 47 -8.28 8.55 -13.80
N ASN A 48 -7.63 7.39 -13.63
CA ASN A 48 -7.84 6.22 -14.49
C ASN A 48 -8.65 5.11 -13.79
N VAL A 49 -9.50 5.47 -12.82
CA VAL A 49 -10.28 4.49 -12.05
C VAL A 49 -11.73 4.49 -12.52
N CYS A 50 -12.22 3.30 -12.86
CA CYS A 50 -13.59 3.05 -13.27
C CYS A 50 -14.60 3.50 -12.19
N GLY A 51 -15.67 4.21 -12.56
CA GLY A 51 -16.61 4.78 -11.58
C GLY A 51 -17.33 3.74 -10.70
N THR A 52 -17.69 2.59 -11.29
CA THR A 52 -18.28 1.46 -10.56
C THR A 52 -17.28 0.78 -9.61
N CYS A 53 -16.00 0.78 -9.95
CA CYS A 53 -14.91 0.29 -9.10
C CYS A 53 -14.75 1.20 -7.88
N ASN A 54 -14.66 2.50 -8.15
CA ASN A 54 -14.43 3.55 -7.15
C ASN A 54 -15.58 3.59 -6.12
N ALA A 55 -16.82 3.72 -6.59
CA ALA A 55 -18.01 3.75 -5.73
C ALA A 55 -18.44 2.37 -5.19
N GLY A 56 -17.83 1.28 -5.69
CA GLY A 56 -18.17 -0.09 -5.33
C GLY A 56 -17.13 -0.71 -4.39
N TRP A 57 -16.37 -1.68 -4.91
CA TRP A 57 -15.47 -2.50 -4.10
C TRP A 57 -14.36 -1.68 -3.43
N MET A 58 -13.89 -0.59 -4.06
CA MET A 58 -12.82 0.24 -3.48
C MET A 58 -13.32 0.98 -2.23
N SER A 59 -14.49 1.60 -2.30
CA SER A 59 -15.14 2.23 -1.15
C SER A 59 -15.41 1.22 -0.02
N ALA A 60 -15.94 0.03 -0.35
CA ALA A 60 -16.19 -1.03 0.63
C ALA A 60 -14.90 -1.56 1.29
N LEU A 61 -13.81 -1.62 0.52
CA LEU A 61 -12.49 -2.01 0.99
C LEU A 61 -11.91 -0.97 1.95
N GLU A 62 -12.04 0.32 1.64
CA GLU A 62 -11.60 1.41 2.52
C GLU A 62 -12.34 1.42 3.86
N ASP A 63 -13.66 1.22 3.82
CA ASP A 63 -14.47 1.11 5.04
C ASP A 63 -14.06 -0.07 5.90
N SER A 64 -13.77 -1.21 5.28
CA SER A 64 -13.31 -2.41 5.97
C SER A 64 -11.93 -2.22 6.57
N PHE A 65 -11.01 -1.57 5.83
CA PHE A 65 -9.69 -1.21 6.33
C PHE A 65 -9.78 -0.25 7.52
N ARG A 66 -10.62 0.79 7.41
CA ARG A 66 -10.86 1.76 8.47
C ARG A 66 -11.32 1.07 9.76
N ARG A 67 -12.28 0.14 9.66
CA ARG A 67 -12.75 -0.64 10.81
C ARG A 67 -11.65 -1.52 11.39
N ALA A 68 -10.84 -2.16 10.55
CA ALA A 68 -9.76 -3.06 11.00
C ALA A 68 -8.64 -2.30 11.74
N VAL A 69 -8.21 -1.16 11.19
CA VAL A 69 -7.08 -0.39 11.74
C VAL A 69 -7.53 0.52 12.88
N PHE A 70 -8.63 1.23 12.75
CA PHE A 70 -9.04 2.23 13.74
C PHE A 70 -10.11 1.76 14.73
N ALA A 71 -10.28 0.44 14.89
CA ALA A 71 -11.14 -0.11 15.94
C ALA A 71 -10.70 0.40 17.31
N ARG A 72 -11.66 0.79 18.16
CA ARG A 72 -11.40 1.18 19.55
C ARG A 72 -10.71 0.05 20.34
N SER A 73 -11.03 -1.20 20.00
CA SER A 73 -10.36 -2.39 20.50
C SER A 73 -10.18 -3.35 19.33
N ARG A 74 -8.94 -3.80 19.08
CA ARG A 74 -8.65 -4.84 18.09
C ARG A 74 -8.66 -6.19 18.81
N PRO A 75 -9.25 -7.24 18.21
CA PRO A 75 -9.06 -8.61 18.70
C PRO A 75 -7.57 -8.94 18.79
N GLU A 76 -7.18 -9.80 19.73
CA GLU A 76 -5.77 -10.17 19.87
C GLU A 76 -5.22 -10.80 18.59
N HIS A 77 -6.00 -11.71 17.98
CA HIS A 77 -5.68 -12.39 16.74
C HIS A 77 -6.17 -11.62 15.52
N MET A 78 -5.35 -11.63 14.48
CA MET A 78 -5.73 -11.12 13.17
C MET A 78 -6.43 -12.22 12.38
N SER A 79 -7.74 -12.13 12.27
CA SER A 79 -8.56 -13.09 11.51
C SER A 79 -8.22 -13.07 10.02
N GLU A 80 -8.51 -14.18 9.32
CA GLU A 80 -8.29 -14.26 7.87
C GLU A 80 -9.00 -13.13 7.09
N PRO A 81 -10.27 -12.78 7.35
CA PRO A 81 -10.92 -11.64 6.69
C PRO A 81 -10.20 -10.30 6.90
N THR A 82 -9.63 -10.11 8.10
CA THR A 82 -8.83 -8.92 8.41
C THR A 82 -7.55 -8.91 7.59
N ARG A 83 -6.84 -10.04 7.52
CA ARG A 83 -5.61 -10.19 6.71
C ARG A 83 -5.89 -9.93 5.23
N ARG A 84 -7.00 -10.43 4.69
CA ARG A 84 -7.45 -10.15 3.30
C ARG A 84 -7.71 -8.67 3.08
N THR A 85 -8.46 -8.05 3.97
CA THR A 85 -8.76 -6.62 3.93
C THR A 85 -7.48 -5.78 3.91
N LEU A 86 -6.55 -6.02 4.86
CA LEU A 86 -5.29 -5.30 4.93
C LEU A 86 -4.44 -5.53 3.67
N SER A 87 -4.32 -6.78 3.22
CA SER A 87 -3.51 -7.11 2.04
C SER A 87 -4.02 -6.42 0.78
N ARG A 88 -5.32 -6.46 0.55
CA ARG A 88 -5.95 -5.80 -0.60
C ARG A 88 -5.85 -4.29 -0.51
N TRP A 89 -6.08 -3.71 0.67
CA TRP A 89 -5.99 -2.25 0.84
C TRP A 89 -4.57 -1.75 0.60
N PHE A 90 -3.56 -2.36 1.22
CA PHE A 90 -2.17 -1.97 0.98
C PHE A 90 -1.78 -2.15 -0.49
N THR A 91 -2.21 -3.24 -1.13
CA THR A 91 -1.91 -3.50 -2.55
C THR A 91 -2.56 -2.46 -3.46
N LYS A 92 -3.86 -2.15 -3.25
CA LYS A 92 -4.56 -1.08 -3.96
C LYS A 92 -3.77 0.22 -3.87
N THR A 93 -3.48 0.66 -2.65
CA THR A 93 -2.79 1.93 -2.42
C THR A 93 -1.39 1.92 -3.01
N ALA A 94 -0.64 0.81 -2.93
CA ALA A 94 0.69 0.70 -3.52
C ALA A 94 0.66 0.77 -5.06
N MET A 95 -0.35 0.17 -5.70
CA MET A 95 -0.55 0.27 -7.15
C MET A 95 -0.90 1.71 -7.56
N LEU A 96 -1.73 2.41 -6.79
CA LEU A 96 -2.03 3.82 -7.05
C LEU A 96 -0.83 4.74 -6.80
N VAL A 97 0.01 4.44 -5.80
CA VAL A 97 1.29 5.14 -5.58
C VAL A 97 2.22 4.94 -6.76
N ALA A 98 2.33 3.71 -7.27
CA ALA A 98 3.15 3.39 -8.44
C ALA A 98 2.68 4.15 -9.68
N ASP A 99 1.38 4.08 -9.99
CA ASP A 99 0.76 4.77 -11.13
C ASP A 99 0.96 6.29 -11.04
N ALA A 100 0.79 6.86 -9.85
CA ALA A 100 1.07 8.28 -9.61
C ALA A 100 2.54 8.65 -9.84
N ALA A 101 3.47 7.72 -9.67
CA ALA A 101 4.90 7.91 -9.94
C ALA A 101 5.29 7.59 -11.40
N ASP A 102 4.32 7.37 -12.30
CA ASP A 102 4.53 6.88 -13.67
C ASP A 102 5.33 5.56 -13.68
N GLN A 103 5.02 4.67 -12.74
CA GLN A 103 5.66 3.37 -12.54
C GLN A 103 4.61 2.26 -12.42
N GLU A 104 5.08 1.02 -12.53
CA GLU A 104 4.20 -0.15 -12.42
C GLU A 104 4.72 -1.13 -11.37
N LEU A 105 3.92 -1.35 -10.32
CA LEU A 105 4.16 -2.45 -9.38
C LEU A 105 3.46 -3.74 -9.83
N VAL A 106 2.28 -3.60 -10.44
CA VAL A 106 1.45 -4.69 -10.96
C VAL A 106 0.97 -4.26 -12.34
N PRO A 107 1.10 -5.12 -13.38
CA PRO A 107 0.55 -4.89 -14.71
C PRO A 107 -0.87 -4.30 -14.66
N VAL A 108 -1.14 -3.18 -15.35
CA VAL A 108 -2.48 -2.53 -15.38
C VAL A 108 -3.59 -3.54 -15.73
N ASP A 109 -3.30 -4.47 -16.65
CA ASP A 109 -4.24 -5.53 -17.06
C ASP A 109 -4.61 -6.50 -15.92
N ALA A 110 -3.78 -6.60 -14.88
CA ALA A 110 -4.03 -7.43 -13.70
C ALA A 110 -4.71 -6.66 -12.55
N TRP A 111 -4.97 -5.35 -12.69
CA TRP A 111 -5.67 -4.57 -11.65
C TRP A 111 -7.09 -5.08 -11.34
N PRO A 112 -7.90 -5.53 -12.33
CA PRO A 112 -9.21 -6.08 -12.06
C PRO A 112 -9.21 -7.28 -11.10
N GLU A 113 -8.11 -8.05 -11.06
CA GLU A 113 -7.96 -9.19 -10.13
C GLU A 113 -8.14 -8.77 -8.66
N LEU A 114 -7.76 -7.54 -8.32
CA LEU A 114 -7.84 -7.02 -6.94
C LEU A 114 -9.29 -6.87 -6.44
N THR A 115 -10.28 -6.94 -7.33
CA THR A 115 -11.70 -6.93 -6.99
C THR A 115 -12.09 -8.13 -6.12
N ASP A 116 -11.56 -9.30 -6.43
CA ASP A 116 -11.94 -10.57 -5.80
C ASP A 116 -10.75 -11.35 -5.21
N ALA A 117 -9.56 -11.14 -5.75
CA ALA A 117 -8.34 -11.84 -5.42
C ALA A 117 -7.16 -10.87 -5.20
N MET A 118 -5.95 -11.41 -5.10
CA MET A 118 -4.71 -10.63 -5.05
C MET A 118 -3.91 -10.94 -6.31
N PRO A 119 -3.31 -9.92 -6.97
CA PRO A 119 -2.51 -10.13 -8.17
C PRO A 119 -1.40 -11.16 -7.99
N GLY A 120 -1.17 -11.95 -9.04
CA GLY A 120 -0.11 -12.96 -9.07
C GLY A 120 1.28 -12.37 -8.76
N GLY A 121 2.07 -13.10 -7.96
CA GLY A 121 3.45 -12.71 -7.64
C GLY A 121 3.60 -11.56 -6.63
N ILE A 122 2.50 -10.98 -6.14
CA ILE A 122 2.54 -9.98 -5.07
C ILE A 122 2.63 -10.65 -3.70
N ARG A 123 3.44 -10.05 -2.83
CA ARG A 123 3.48 -10.34 -1.40
C ARG A 123 3.15 -9.09 -0.60
N VAL A 124 2.49 -9.31 0.53
CA VAL A 124 2.21 -8.24 1.49
C VAL A 124 2.77 -8.63 2.86
N GLY A 125 3.64 -7.77 3.39
CA GLY A 125 4.16 -7.83 4.75
C GLY A 125 3.48 -6.80 5.64
N LEU A 126 3.43 -7.08 6.95
CA LEU A 126 3.00 -6.13 7.97
C LEU A 126 4.02 -6.06 9.11
N ALA A 127 4.38 -4.84 9.49
CA ALA A 127 5.23 -4.52 10.62
C ALA A 127 4.65 -3.34 11.41
N ARG A 128 5.30 -2.98 12.52
CA ARG A 128 5.09 -1.72 13.23
C ARG A 128 6.30 -0.82 13.07
N LEU A 129 6.09 0.49 12.94
CA LEU A 129 7.13 1.50 12.95
C LEU A 129 7.30 2.04 14.37
N ARG A 130 8.53 1.99 14.88
CA ARG A 130 8.88 2.57 16.17
C ARG A 130 8.93 4.10 16.05
N ARG A 131 8.09 4.78 16.84
CA ARG A 131 8.09 6.26 16.97
C ARG A 131 8.09 6.95 15.60
N PRO A 132 7.01 6.78 14.81
CA PRO A 132 6.91 7.39 13.50
C PRO A 132 7.08 8.92 13.58
N ARG A 133 7.75 9.51 12.59
CA ARG A 133 7.93 10.98 12.51
C ARG A 133 6.62 11.72 12.23
N GLN A 134 5.72 11.06 11.52
CA GLN A 134 4.37 11.50 11.22
C GLN A 134 3.47 10.27 11.05
N PRO A 135 2.14 10.39 11.16
CA PRO A 135 1.26 9.23 11.20
C PRO A 135 0.91 8.64 9.82
N LEU A 136 1.27 9.26 8.69
CA LEU A 136 1.04 8.69 7.36
C LEU A 136 2.25 9.01 6.49
N ASP A 137 2.82 8.00 5.84
CA ASP A 137 3.98 8.18 4.97
C ASP A 137 4.11 7.01 4.00
N LEU A 138 5.04 7.12 3.05
CA LEU A 138 5.37 6.06 2.12
C LEU A 138 6.85 6.04 1.77
N GLU A 139 7.32 4.88 1.33
CA GLU A 139 8.65 4.73 0.73
C GLU A 139 8.58 3.80 -0.48
N ILE A 140 9.29 4.17 -1.54
CA ILE A 140 9.30 3.48 -2.83
C ILE A 140 10.70 2.90 -3.05
N GLU A 141 10.76 1.68 -3.57
CA GLU A 141 12.02 1.01 -3.84
C GLU A 141 12.12 0.47 -5.26
N TYR A 142 13.20 0.83 -5.93
CA TYR A 142 13.52 0.45 -7.30
C TYR A 142 14.58 -0.65 -7.36
N GLU A 143 14.56 -1.43 -8.43
CA GLU A 143 15.64 -2.34 -8.79
C GLU A 143 16.92 -1.54 -9.04
N ALA A 144 18.03 -1.95 -8.42
CA ALA A 144 19.31 -1.31 -8.59
C ALA A 144 19.88 -1.67 -9.96
N ASP A 145 19.52 -0.93 -11.01
CA ASP A 145 20.19 -1.01 -12.30
C ASP A 145 20.77 0.36 -12.71
N GLY A 146 21.86 0.33 -13.47
CA GLY A 146 22.77 1.44 -13.71
C GLY A 146 22.15 2.67 -14.39
N ASP A 147 20.95 2.53 -14.98
CA ASP A 147 20.18 3.63 -15.53
C ASP A 147 18.97 3.97 -14.65
N ARG A 148 19.14 4.99 -13.78
CA ARG A 148 18.11 5.50 -12.87
C ARG A 148 16.84 6.01 -13.58
N ARG A 149 16.82 6.14 -14.91
CA ARG A 149 15.62 6.49 -15.68
C ARG A 149 14.77 5.29 -16.10
N ALA A 150 15.30 4.07 -16.02
CA ALA A 150 14.62 2.82 -16.38
C ALA A 150 14.44 1.86 -15.19
N ALA A 151 14.77 2.31 -13.97
CA ALA A 151 14.74 1.47 -12.78
C ALA A 151 13.31 1.00 -12.48
N ARG A 152 13.10 -0.31 -12.46
CA ARG A 152 11.78 -0.91 -12.24
C ARG A 152 11.41 -0.86 -10.76
N LEU A 153 10.18 -0.47 -10.46
CA LEU A 153 9.64 -0.51 -9.10
C LEU A 153 9.56 -1.95 -8.58
N THR A 154 10.10 -2.21 -7.38
CA THR A 154 10.12 -3.55 -6.77
C THR A 154 9.31 -3.65 -5.47
N ALA A 155 9.17 -2.54 -4.74
CA ALA A 155 8.41 -2.50 -3.50
C ALA A 155 7.89 -1.10 -3.16
N VAL A 156 6.80 -1.07 -2.39
CA VAL A 156 6.24 0.13 -1.76
C VAL A 156 5.93 -0.18 -0.30
N ALA A 157 6.45 0.64 0.63
CA ALA A 157 6.02 0.66 2.02
C ALA A 157 5.02 1.78 2.21
N LEU A 158 3.95 1.46 2.93
CA LEU A 158 2.88 2.38 3.27
C LEU A 158 2.72 2.39 4.78
N GLN A 159 2.95 3.54 5.39
CA GLN A 159 2.79 3.74 6.82
C GLN A 159 1.40 4.29 7.11
N VAL A 160 0.69 3.70 8.08
CA VAL A 160 -0.58 4.19 8.63
C VAL A 160 -0.53 4.10 10.14
N ASP A 161 -0.53 5.26 10.79
CA ASP A 161 -0.19 5.44 12.20
C ASP A 161 1.16 4.78 12.52
N ASP A 162 1.14 3.71 13.29
CA ASP A 162 2.29 2.90 13.64
C ASP A 162 2.41 1.62 12.80
N LEU A 163 1.43 1.30 11.96
CA LEU A 163 1.47 0.11 11.09
C LEU A 163 2.20 0.42 9.79
N VAL A 164 2.93 -0.56 9.27
CA VAL A 164 3.57 -0.48 7.96
C VAL A 164 3.21 -1.70 7.14
N GLY A 165 2.55 -1.47 6.00
CA GLY A 165 2.35 -2.47 4.97
C GLY A 165 3.46 -2.40 3.93
N LEU A 166 4.16 -3.51 3.70
CA LEU A 166 5.13 -3.68 2.62
C LEU A 166 4.45 -4.44 1.48
N VAL A 167 4.34 -3.84 0.29
CA VAL A 167 3.85 -4.52 -0.92
C VAL A 167 5.01 -4.69 -1.88
N THR A 168 5.28 -5.92 -2.30
CA THR A 168 6.46 -6.20 -3.11
C THR A 168 6.26 -7.37 -4.07
N ARG A 169 7.02 -7.37 -5.17
CA ARG A 169 7.18 -8.51 -6.08
C ARG A 169 8.33 -9.45 -5.68
N ARG A 170 9.08 -9.12 -4.62
CA ARG A 170 10.18 -9.93 -4.13
C ARG A 170 9.69 -11.27 -3.60
N SER A 171 10.62 -12.21 -3.49
CA SER A 171 10.38 -13.52 -2.89
C SER A 171 10.20 -13.46 -1.36
N SER A 172 10.44 -12.31 -0.71
CA SER A 172 10.34 -12.14 0.73
C SER A 172 9.77 -10.77 1.12
N VAL A 173 9.23 -10.72 2.33
CA VAL A 173 8.76 -9.50 3.01
C VAL A 173 9.52 -9.23 4.31
N THR A 174 10.56 -10.02 4.60
CA THR A 174 11.40 -9.85 5.80
C THR A 174 11.97 -8.43 5.87
N PRO A 175 11.99 -7.79 7.05
CA PRO A 175 11.66 -8.33 8.38
C PRO A 175 10.17 -8.30 8.76
N ALA A 176 9.25 -7.94 7.86
CA ALA A 176 7.82 -7.93 8.16
C ALA A 176 7.19 -9.34 8.22
N THR A 177 6.04 -9.43 8.89
CA THR A 177 5.22 -10.64 8.93
C THR A 177 4.41 -10.77 7.65
N THR A 178 4.40 -11.94 7.02
CA THR A 178 3.60 -12.18 5.81
C THR A 178 2.09 -12.16 6.08
N LEU A 179 1.40 -11.15 5.54
CA LEU A 179 -0.06 -11.13 5.45
C LEU A 179 -0.56 -11.91 4.24
N TRP A 180 0.10 -11.69 3.08
CA TRP A 180 -0.21 -12.34 1.82
C TRP A 180 1.05 -12.95 1.18
N PRO A 181 1.00 -14.21 0.70
CA PRO A 181 -0.16 -15.12 0.68
C PRO A 181 -0.61 -15.53 2.08
N ILE A 182 -1.92 -15.78 2.24
CA ILE A 182 -2.47 -16.23 3.53
C ILE A 182 -1.89 -17.58 3.89
N ARG A 183 -1.45 -17.69 5.14
CA ARG A 183 -0.92 -18.92 5.74
C ARG A 183 -1.79 -19.30 6.94
N SER A 184 -1.84 -20.59 7.25
CA SER A 184 -2.65 -21.14 8.34
C SER A 184 -2.21 -20.74 9.75
N HIS A 185 -1.00 -20.18 9.91
CA HIS A 185 -0.52 -19.76 11.22
C HIS A 185 -1.33 -18.57 11.77
N VAL A 186 -1.50 -18.57 13.10
CA VAL A 186 -2.16 -17.50 13.83
C VAL A 186 -1.27 -16.26 13.86
N LEU A 187 -1.83 -15.11 13.49
CA LEU A 187 -1.17 -13.81 13.59
C LEU A 187 -1.76 -13.00 14.74
N ARG A 188 -0.91 -12.27 15.47
CA ARG A 188 -1.34 -11.36 16.54
C ARG A 188 -0.82 -9.95 16.24
N TRP A 189 -1.61 -8.95 16.59
CA TRP A 189 -1.20 -7.54 16.43
C TRP A 189 -0.01 -7.19 17.31
N THR A 190 0.08 -7.79 18.50
CA THR A 190 1.10 -7.54 19.51
C THR A 190 2.46 -8.14 19.17
N THR A 191 2.50 -9.13 18.27
CA THR A 191 3.73 -9.83 17.88
C THR A 191 4.26 -9.39 16.52
N LEU A 192 3.73 -8.30 15.96
CA LEU A 192 4.24 -7.76 14.70
C LEU A 192 5.70 -7.28 14.89
N PRO A 193 6.60 -7.60 13.95
CA PRO A 193 7.96 -7.09 13.94
C PRO A 193 7.96 -5.56 14.03
N VAL A 194 8.91 -5.01 14.79
CA VAL A 194 9.06 -3.57 14.96
C VAL A 194 10.30 -3.10 14.21
N VAL A 195 10.12 -2.21 13.24
CA VAL A 195 11.19 -1.55 12.48
C VAL A 195 11.39 -0.11 12.95
N ASN A 196 12.54 0.49 12.67
CA ASN A 196 12.83 1.88 13.07
C ASN A 196 12.58 2.87 11.93
N ARG A 197 12.67 2.41 10.68
CA ARG A 197 12.46 3.21 9.46
C ARG A 197 11.73 2.39 8.42
N LEU A 198 11.01 3.05 7.50
CA LEU A 198 10.40 2.38 6.35
C LEU A 198 11.47 1.69 5.48
N SER A 199 12.63 2.34 5.33
CA SER A 199 13.79 1.78 4.64
C SER A 199 14.27 0.45 5.21
N ASP A 200 14.03 0.15 6.48
CA ASP A 200 14.43 -1.14 7.08
C ASP A 200 13.67 -2.32 6.47
N LEU A 201 12.50 -2.06 5.86
CA LEU A 201 11.70 -3.03 5.11
C LEU A 201 12.12 -3.18 3.65
N MET A 202 12.93 -2.23 3.17
CA MET A 202 13.38 -2.16 1.78
C MET A 202 14.74 -2.82 1.59
N ILE A 203 15.46 -3.18 2.66
CA ILE A 203 16.78 -3.80 2.52
C ILE A 203 16.62 -5.22 1.94
N GLY A 204 16.84 -5.34 0.63
CA GLY A 204 17.05 -6.61 -0.06
C GLY A 204 18.54 -6.98 0.00
N LEU A 205 18.81 -8.21 0.45
CA LEU A 205 20.09 -8.92 0.29
C LEU A 205 20.44 -9.12 -1.19
#